data_AF-A0A4Y2T1F8-F1
#
_entry.id   AF-A0A4Y2T1F8-F1
#
_cell.length_a   1.000
_cell.length_b   1.000
_cell.length_c   1.000
_cell.angle_alpha   90.00
_cell.angle_beta   90.00
_cell.angle_gamma   90.00
#
_symmetry.space_group_name_H-M   'P 1'
#
loop_
_entity.id
_entity.type
_entity.pdbx_description
1 polymer ?
#
loop_
_entity_poly.entity_id
_entity_poly.type
_entity_poly.pdbx_seq_one_letter_code
_entity_poly.pdbx_strand_id
1 'polypeptide(L)'
;MKARRVGFLPRLYAFVYLCINYGLDPISAGAYVMGALGISAGFAGYKFIRCKYEECCDSEWIDLKSSDLEQDFTHNLYGQHLVKANVPKALLRHVLNAQPKKALVMSFHGWTGSGKNHVSQMIAKHLFKKGAESQFHHLYIGTRDFPHEEEVNKYRVNIL
;
A
#
# COMPACT_ATOMS: atom_id res chain seq x y z
N MET A 1 -10.65 -1.59 -0.21
CA MET A 1 -10.68 -2.59 -1.32
C MET A 1 -12.12 -2.74 -1.83
N LYS A 2 -12.48 -2.13 -2.98
CA LYS A 2 -13.83 -2.31 -3.56
C LYS A 2 -13.72 -3.36 -4.67
N ALA A 3 -14.30 -4.53 -4.44
CA ALA A 3 -14.39 -5.59 -5.44
C ALA A 3 -15.07 -5.02 -6.70
N ARG A 4 -14.41 -5.13 -7.85
CA ARG A 4 -15.03 -4.87 -9.15
C ARG A 4 -16.24 -5.82 -9.23
N ARG A 5 -17.46 -5.27 -9.34
CA ARG A 5 -18.67 -6.07 -9.55
C ARG A 5 -18.60 -6.59 -10.99
N VAL A 6 -17.88 -7.70 -11.19
CA VAL A 6 -17.76 -8.40 -12.47
C VAL A 6 -19.09 -9.12 -12.70
N GLY A 7 -19.81 -8.79 -13.77
CA GLY A 7 -21.08 -9.41 -14.11
C GLY A 7 -20.95 -10.94 -14.20
N PHE A 8 -21.82 -11.65 -13.49
CA PHE A 8 -21.80 -13.11 -13.33
C PHE A 8 -22.24 -13.85 -14.62
N LEU A 9 -23.20 -13.28 -15.37
CA LEU A 9 -23.80 -13.90 -16.56
C LEU A 9 -22.82 -14.22 -17.72
N PRO A 10 -21.94 -13.31 -18.18
CA PRO A 10 -21.07 -13.60 -19.33
C PRO A 10 -20.00 -14.67 -19.04
N ARG A 11 -19.61 -14.85 -17.77
CA ARG A 11 -18.66 -15.90 -17.36
C ARG A 11 -19.30 -17.29 -17.33
N LEU A 12 -20.56 -17.38 -16.91
CA LEU A 12 -21.30 -18.63 -16.88
C LEU A 12 -21.47 -19.21 -18.29
N TYR A 13 -21.78 -18.35 -19.25
CA TYR A 13 -21.97 -18.74 -20.65
C TYR A 13 -20.66 -19.23 -21.29
N ALA A 14 -19.54 -18.56 -21.03
CA ALA A 14 -18.23 -18.97 -21.52
C ALA A 14 -17.76 -20.31 -20.90
N PHE A 15 -18.06 -20.56 -19.62
CA PHE A 15 -17.71 -21.81 -18.94
C PHE A 15 -18.49 -23.00 -19.52
N VAL A 16 -19.80 -22.83 -19.73
CA VAL A 16 -20.64 -23.85 -20.39
C VAL A 16 -20.16 -24.12 -21.82
N TYR A 17 -19.84 -23.07 -22.59
CA TYR A 17 -19.32 -23.20 -23.95
C TYR A 17 -17.96 -23.92 -23.99
N LEU A 18 -17.09 -23.69 -22.99
CA LEU A 18 -15.85 -24.43 -22.82
C LEU A 18 -16.12 -25.92 -22.52
N CYS A 19 -17.00 -26.23 -21.56
CA CYS A 19 -17.29 -27.62 -21.20
C CYS A 19 -17.81 -28.43 -22.40
N ILE A 20 -18.60 -27.80 -23.28
CA ILE A 20 -19.12 -28.44 -24.50
C ILE A 20 -18.01 -28.70 -25.54
N ASN A 21 -17.08 -27.75 -25.74
CA ASN A 21 -16.02 -27.88 -26.76
C ASN A 21 -14.85 -28.77 -26.34
N TYR A 22 -14.55 -28.85 -25.04
CA TYR A 22 -13.42 -29.63 -24.51
C TYR A 22 -13.80 -31.05 -24.08
N GLY A 23 -15.08 -31.46 -24.23
CA GLY A 23 -15.53 -32.82 -23.94
C GLY A 23 -15.30 -33.26 -22.48
N LEU A 24 -15.34 -32.31 -21.54
CA LEU A 24 -15.08 -32.59 -20.13
C LEU A 24 -16.30 -33.26 -19.47
N ASP A 25 -16.12 -34.49 -18.99
CA ASP A 25 -17.16 -35.20 -18.26
C ASP A 25 -17.53 -34.48 -16.95
N PRO A 26 -18.78 -34.61 -16.47
CA PRO A 26 -19.26 -33.94 -15.25
C PRO A 26 -18.40 -34.18 -14.01
N ILE A 27 -17.81 -35.37 -13.90
CA ILE A 27 -16.96 -35.78 -12.76
C ILE A 27 -15.63 -34.99 -12.79
N SER A 28 -14.97 -34.95 -13.95
CA SER A 28 -13.72 -34.23 -14.15
C SER A 28 -13.91 -32.72 -13.96
N ALA A 29 -15.00 -32.16 -14.51
CA ALA A 29 -15.36 -30.76 -14.33
C ALA A 29 -15.60 -30.42 -12.84
N GLY A 30 -16.27 -31.30 -12.09
CA GLY A 30 -16.48 -31.14 -10.64
C GLY A 30 -15.18 -31.16 -9.85
N ALA A 31 -14.25 -32.06 -10.18
CA ALA A 31 -12.94 -32.15 -9.52
C ALA A 31 -12.11 -30.87 -9.72
N TYR A 32 -12.09 -30.30 -10.93
CA TYR A 32 -11.40 -29.03 -11.19
C TYR A 32 -11.99 -27.87 -10.40
N VAL A 33 -13.32 -27.76 -10.33
CA VAL A 33 -14.00 -26.69 -9.58
C VAL A 33 -13.70 -26.81 -8.09
N MET A 34 -13.80 -28.02 -7.53
CA MET A 34 -13.48 -28.28 -6.12
C MET A 34 -12.01 -27.99 -5.79
N GLY A 35 -11.09 -28.40 -6.67
CA GLY A 35 -9.66 -28.08 -6.53
C GLY A 35 -9.40 -26.58 -6.54
N ALA A 36 -10.00 -25.85 -7.49
CA ALA A 36 -9.87 -24.40 -7.58
C ALA A 36 -10.43 -23.67 -6.35
N LEU A 37 -11.60 -24.10 -5.85
CA LEU A 37 -12.19 -23.55 -4.64
C LEU A 37 -11.31 -23.81 -3.41
N GLY A 38 -10.80 -25.02 -3.24
CA GLY A 38 -9.89 -25.38 -2.15
C GLY A 38 -8.62 -24.53 -2.13
N ILE A 39 -7.98 -24.35 -3.29
CA ILE A 39 -6.78 -23.50 -3.42
C ILE A 39 -7.12 -22.04 -3.08
N SER A 40 -8.24 -21.51 -3.59
CA SER A 40 -8.63 -20.12 -3.33
C SER A 40 -8.94 -19.85 -1.84
N ALA A 41 -9.63 -20.79 -1.19
CA ALA A 41 -9.94 -20.71 0.25
C ALA A 41 -8.66 -20.84 1.09
N GLY A 42 -7.77 -21.77 0.74
CA GLY A 42 -6.46 -21.92 1.38
C GLY A 42 -5.62 -20.65 1.29
N PHE A 43 -5.52 -20.05 0.09
CA PHE A 43 -4.79 -18.80 -0.10
C PHE A 43 -5.41 -17.63 0.68
N ALA A 44 -6.74 -17.50 0.69
CA ALA A 44 -7.43 -16.47 1.47
C ALA A 44 -7.19 -16.64 2.97
N GLY A 45 -7.27 -17.88 3.47
CA GLY A 45 -6.97 -18.21 4.87
C GLY A 45 -5.52 -17.92 5.25
N TYR A 46 -4.55 -18.33 4.40
CA TYR A 46 -3.13 -18.02 4.59
C TYR A 46 -2.89 -16.51 4.64
N LYS A 47 -3.42 -15.75 3.68
CA LYS A 47 -3.29 -14.30 3.65
C LYS A 47 -3.87 -13.66 4.90
N PHE A 48 -5.05 -14.11 5.35
CA PHE A 48 -5.69 -13.60 6.56
C PHE A 48 -4.84 -13.85 7.81
N ILE A 49 -4.34 -15.08 8.00
CA ILE A 49 -3.47 -15.42 9.13
C ILE A 49 -2.19 -14.61 9.08
N ARG A 50 -1.53 -14.55 7.91
CA ARG A 50 -0.29 -13.80 7.74
C ARG A 50 -0.49 -12.32 8.10
N CYS A 51 -1.50 -11.65 7.55
CA CYS A 51 -1.74 -10.23 7.83
C CYS A 51 -2.22 -9.93 9.25
N LYS A 52 -2.60 -10.94 10.02
CA LYS A 52 -2.91 -10.78 11.45
C LYS A 52 -1.66 -10.74 12.33
N TYR A 53 -0.61 -11.46 11.95
CA TYR A 53 0.63 -11.58 12.74
C TYR A 53 1.80 -10.77 12.16
N GLU A 54 1.84 -10.62 10.85
CA GLU A 54 2.83 -9.86 10.10
C GLU A 54 2.18 -8.62 9.48
N GLU A 55 3.01 -7.63 9.21
CA GLU A 55 2.55 -6.40 8.60
C GLU A 55 2.25 -6.60 7.11
N CYS A 56 1.08 -6.11 6.68
CA CYS A 56 0.55 -6.27 5.33
C CYS A 56 0.09 -4.93 4.75
N CYS A 57 -0.01 -4.87 3.42
CA CYS A 57 -0.62 -3.72 2.74
C CYS A 57 -2.15 -3.83 2.79
N ASP A 58 -2.73 -3.51 3.94
CA ASP A 58 -4.17 -3.42 4.17
C ASP A 58 -4.53 -2.23 5.08
N SER A 59 -5.82 -2.03 5.30
CA SER A 59 -6.34 -0.96 6.16
C SER A 59 -6.15 -1.22 7.66
N GLU A 60 -5.61 -2.38 8.07
CA GLU A 60 -5.30 -2.65 9.48
C GLU A 60 -3.91 -2.13 9.85
N TRP A 61 -2.96 -2.23 8.92
CA TRP A 61 -1.57 -1.77 9.11
C TRP A 61 -1.29 -0.37 8.54
N ILE A 62 -2.03 0.02 7.49
CA ILE A 62 -1.92 1.33 6.84
C ILE A 62 -3.24 2.06 7.00
N ASP A 63 -3.39 2.77 8.12
CA ASP A 63 -4.59 3.53 8.46
C ASP A 63 -4.22 4.96 8.82
N LEU A 64 -4.47 5.89 7.89
CA LEU A 64 -4.24 7.31 8.12
C LEU A 64 -5.43 7.93 8.85
N LYS A 65 -5.25 8.18 10.14
CA LYS A 65 -6.15 9.04 10.91
C LYS A 65 -5.73 10.49 10.77
N SER A 66 -6.31 11.18 9.78
CA SER A 66 -5.97 12.59 9.48
C SER A 66 -6.14 13.51 10.69
N SER A 67 -7.13 13.26 11.55
CA SER A 67 -7.35 14.00 12.79
C SER A 67 -6.16 13.91 13.74
N ASP A 68 -5.61 12.72 13.88
CA ASP A 68 -4.52 12.43 14.82
C ASP A 68 -3.22 13.07 14.31
N LEU A 69 -3.00 13.02 12.99
CA LEU A 69 -1.90 13.72 12.34
C LEU A 69 -2.02 15.25 12.45
N GLU A 70 -3.21 15.81 12.23
CA GLU A 70 -3.48 17.25 12.36
C GLU A 70 -3.28 17.74 13.80
N GLN A 71 -3.73 16.95 14.79
CA GLN A 71 -3.50 17.22 16.20
C GLN A 71 -2.01 17.17 16.54
N ASP A 72 -1.30 16.12 16.11
CA ASP A 72 0.14 15.98 16.37
C ASP A 72 0.92 17.14 15.74
N PHE A 73 0.61 17.52 14.49
CA PHE A 73 1.14 18.72 13.85
C PHE A 73 0.82 19.99 14.62
N THR A 74 -0.38 20.12 15.17
CA THR A 74 -0.77 21.31 15.94
C THR A 74 0.09 21.47 17.19
N HIS A 75 0.30 20.39 17.95
CA HIS A 75 1.03 20.41 19.22
C HIS A 75 2.55 20.40 19.08
N ASN A 76 3.09 19.71 18.06
CA ASN A 76 4.52 19.39 17.99
C ASN A 76 5.26 20.03 16.81
N LEU A 77 4.57 20.64 15.84
CA LEU A 77 5.20 21.32 14.70
C LEU A 77 5.06 22.84 14.80
N TYR A 78 6.10 23.56 15.19
CA TYR A 78 6.01 25.03 15.38
C TYR A 78 6.31 25.81 14.11
N GLY A 79 5.64 26.95 13.90
CA GLY A 79 5.90 27.88 12.79
C GLY A 79 5.53 27.40 11.38
N GLN A 80 5.23 26.11 11.17
CA GLN A 80 4.98 25.53 9.84
C GLN A 80 3.49 25.48 9.47
N HIS A 81 2.79 26.62 9.49
CA HIS A 81 1.35 26.68 9.19
C HIS A 81 0.97 26.13 7.81
N LEU A 82 1.82 26.32 6.78
CA LEU A 82 1.59 25.77 5.44
C LEU A 82 1.61 24.24 5.42
N VAL A 83 2.51 23.62 6.20
CA VAL A 83 2.58 22.15 6.33
C VAL A 83 1.32 21.64 7.05
N LYS A 84 0.96 22.27 8.17
CA LYS A 84 -0.24 21.93 8.95
C LYS A 84 -1.51 21.95 8.09
N ALA A 85 -1.66 22.95 7.24
CA ALA A 85 -2.87 23.15 6.44
C ALA A 85 -3.00 22.21 5.24
N ASN A 86 -1.87 21.78 4.64
CA ASN A 86 -1.87 21.12 3.33
C ASN A 86 -1.48 19.64 3.38
N VAL A 87 -0.52 19.25 4.21
CA VAL A 87 0.02 17.88 4.21
C VAL A 87 -1.02 16.83 4.61
N PRO A 88 -1.78 16.99 5.72
CA PRO A 88 -2.77 15.98 6.12
C PRO A 88 -3.84 15.79 5.06
N LYS A 89 -4.33 16.89 4.46
CA LYS A 89 -5.33 16.86 3.38
C LYS A 89 -4.84 16.16 2.13
N ALA A 90 -3.60 16.44 1.71
CA ALA A 90 -3.01 15.82 0.52
C ALA A 90 -2.81 14.31 0.74
N LEU A 91 -2.32 13.93 1.92
CA LEU A 91 -2.10 12.53 2.29
C LEU A 91 -3.41 11.76 2.36
N LEU A 92 -4.41 12.29 3.07
CA LEU A 92 -5.75 11.69 3.18
C LEU A 92 -6.38 11.48 1.81
N ARG A 93 -6.36 12.51 0.95
CA ARG A 93 -6.90 12.41 -0.41
C ARG A 93 -6.22 11.30 -1.22
N HIS A 94 -4.92 11.13 -1.06
CA HIS A 94 -4.18 10.12 -1.79
C HIS A 94 -4.46 8.70 -1.25
N VAL A 95 -4.41 8.50 0.06
CA VAL A 95 -4.66 7.21 0.71
C VAL A 95 -6.09 6.71 0.48
N LEU A 96 -7.08 7.61 0.50
CA LEU A 96 -8.47 7.25 0.22
C LEU A 96 -8.75 6.92 -1.26
N ASN A 97 -7.88 7.34 -2.18
CA ASN A 97 -8.03 7.01 -3.58
C ASN A 97 -7.51 5.60 -3.86
N ALA A 98 -8.41 4.64 -4.05
CA ALA A 98 -8.07 3.26 -4.34
C ALA A 98 -7.31 3.05 -5.68
N GLN A 99 -7.36 4.02 -6.61
CA GLN A 99 -6.68 3.96 -7.90
C GLN A 99 -6.06 5.32 -8.24
N PRO A 100 -4.96 5.71 -7.57
CA PRO A 100 -4.28 6.95 -7.86
C PRO A 100 -3.59 6.86 -9.22
N LYS A 101 -3.74 7.90 -10.06
CA LYS A 101 -3.11 7.93 -11.39
C LYS A 101 -1.58 8.05 -11.33
N LYS A 102 -1.05 8.59 -10.23
CA LYS A 102 0.39 8.82 -9.96
C LYS A 102 0.63 8.76 -8.46
N ALA A 103 1.85 8.43 -8.06
CA ALA A 103 2.29 8.48 -6.66
C ALA A 103 2.26 9.93 -6.13
N LEU A 104 2.00 10.08 -4.83
CA LEU A 104 2.11 11.36 -4.13
C LEU A 104 3.57 11.67 -3.85
N VAL A 105 4.05 12.82 -4.32
CA VAL A 105 5.40 13.31 -4.07
C VAL A 105 5.31 14.62 -3.32
N MET A 106 6.01 14.73 -2.19
CA MET A 106 6.14 15.96 -1.42
C MET A 106 7.62 16.34 -1.34
N SER A 107 7.93 17.62 -1.56
CA SER A 107 9.29 18.14 -1.40
C SER A 107 9.31 19.22 -0.33
N PHE A 108 10.01 18.94 0.78
CA PHE A 108 10.16 19.88 1.88
C PHE A 108 11.47 20.65 1.74
N HIS A 109 11.39 21.96 1.52
CA HIS A 109 12.55 22.86 1.40
C HIS A 109 12.54 23.90 2.51
N GLY A 110 13.71 24.44 2.86
CA GLY A 110 13.86 25.48 3.88
C GLY A 110 15.16 25.34 4.69
N TRP A 111 15.30 26.17 5.72
CA TRP A 111 16.49 26.23 6.57
C TRP A 111 16.76 24.91 7.32
N THR A 112 18.03 24.65 7.66
CA THR A 112 18.38 23.50 8.49
C THR A 112 17.74 23.63 9.88
N GLY A 113 17.37 22.50 10.51
CA GLY A 113 16.69 22.52 11.80
C GLY A 113 15.23 23.01 11.80
N SER A 114 14.65 23.41 10.66
CA SER A 114 13.26 23.89 10.57
C SER A 114 12.17 22.80 10.67
N GLY A 115 12.56 21.55 10.95
CA GLY A 115 11.62 20.43 11.13
C GLY A 115 11.31 19.58 9.89
N LYS A 116 12.04 19.70 8.78
CA LYS A 116 11.77 18.91 7.55
C LYS A 116 11.74 17.39 7.81
N ASN A 117 12.78 16.85 8.45
CA ASN A 117 12.85 15.43 8.79
C ASN A 117 11.83 15.05 9.87
N HIS A 118 11.50 15.99 10.76
CA HIS A 118 10.50 15.79 11.80
C HIS A 118 9.10 15.60 11.18
N VAL A 119 8.73 16.42 10.19
CA VAL A 119 7.47 16.28 9.44
C VAL A 119 7.38 14.91 8.77
N SER A 120 8.43 14.45 8.08
CA SER A 120 8.43 13.12 7.46
C SER A 120 8.29 11.98 8.47
N GLN A 121 8.92 12.09 9.64
CA GLN A 121 8.79 11.09 10.70
C GLN A 121 7.38 11.07 11.30
N MET A 122 6.77 12.24 11.52
CA MET A 122 5.39 12.34 11.98
C MET A 122 4.41 11.75 10.95
N ILE A 123 4.63 11.98 9.65
CA ILE A 123 3.83 11.33 8.58
C ILE A 123 3.94 9.81 8.70
N ALA A 124 5.16 9.26 8.78
CA ALA A 124 5.36 7.81 8.89
C ALA A 124 4.68 7.23 10.14
N LYS A 125 4.83 7.90 11.29
CA LYS A 125 4.20 7.54 12.58
C LYS A 125 2.68 7.41 12.49
N HIS A 126 2.02 8.27 11.72
CA HIS A 126 0.56 8.29 11.60
C HIS A 126 0.03 7.52 10.38
N LEU A 127 0.89 7.21 9.40
CA LEU A 127 0.49 6.45 8.22
C LEU A 127 0.63 4.95 8.43
N PHE A 128 1.68 4.52 9.14
CA PHE A 128 1.96 3.11 9.39
C PHE A 128 1.80 2.80 10.87
N LYS A 129 1.16 1.67 11.18
CA LYS A 129 0.96 1.21 12.56
C LYS A 129 2.28 1.03 13.33
N LYS A 130 3.36 0.64 12.65
CA LYS A 130 4.73 0.54 13.20
C LYS A 130 5.57 1.81 13.03
N GLY A 131 4.99 2.88 12.49
CA GLY A 131 5.69 4.13 12.23
C GLY A 131 6.93 3.94 11.34
N ALA A 132 8.06 4.48 11.79
CA ALA A 132 9.32 4.42 11.05
C ALA A 132 9.93 3.01 10.96
N GLU A 133 9.49 2.08 11.81
CA GLU A 133 9.92 0.67 11.82
C GLU A 133 9.05 -0.21 10.91
N SER A 134 8.06 0.37 10.22
CA SER A 134 7.27 -0.33 9.21
C SER A 134 8.15 -0.84 8.08
N GLN A 135 7.91 -2.06 7.63
CA GLN A 135 8.58 -2.62 6.44
C GLN A 135 8.25 -1.83 5.16
N PHE A 136 7.21 -1.00 5.19
CA PHE A 136 6.79 -0.15 4.08
C PHE A 136 7.34 1.29 4.17
N HIS A 137 8.08 1.60 5.23
CA HIS A 137 8.76 2.88 5.40
C HIS A 137 10.27 2.71 5.17
N HIS A 138 10.79 3.41 4.18
CA HIS A 138 12.22 3.39 3.85
C HIS A 138 12.81 4.79 3.94
N LEU A 139 13.89 4.94 4.72
CA LEU A 139 14.64 6.18 4.86
C LEU A 139 15.99 6.06 4.16
N TYR A 140 16.19 6.88 3.13
CA TYR A 140 17.47 7.00 2.44
C TYR A 140 18.13 8.35 2.74
N ILE A 141 19.40 8.30 3.11
CA ILE A 141 20.27 9.44 3.36
C ILE A 141 21.37 9.42 2.30
N GLY A 142 21.36 10.37 1.37
CA GLY A 142 22.24 10.35 0.20
C GLY A 142 23.73 10.14 0.52
N THR A 143 24.26 10.84 1.53
CA THR A 143 25.68 10.72 1.91
C THR A 143 26.05 9.37 2.53
N ARG A 144 25.09 8.63 3.10
CA ARG A 144 25.33 7.34 3.75
C ARG A 144 25.02 6.19 2.81
N ASP A 145 23.87 6.25 2.15
CA ASP A 145 23.33 5.15 1.37
C ASP A 145 23.83 5.19 -0.08
N PHE A 146 24.20 6.37 -0.58
CA PHE A 146 24.66 6.59 -1.97
C PHE A 146 25.91 7.49 -2.04
N PRO A 147 27.04 7.10 -1.41
CA PRO A 147 28.23 7.95 -1.30
C PRO A 147 28.97 8.18 -2.62
N HIS A 148 28.87 7.26 -3.59
CA HIS A 148 29.67 7.29 -4.83
C HIS A 148 28.78 7.43 -6.07
N GLU A 149 28.95 8.52 -6.83
CA GLU A 149 28.15 8.79 -8.04
C GLU A 149 28.34 7.72 -9.13
N GLU A 150 29.54 7.15 -9.22
CA GLU A 150 29.87 6.09 -10.19
C GLU A 150 29.10 4.77 -9.96
N GLU A 151 28.57 4.55 -8.75
CA GLU A 151 27.80 3.36 -8.39
C GLU A 151 26.27 3.52 -8.61
N VAL A 152 25.80 4.61 -9.24
CA VAL A 152 24.36 4.87 -9.44
C VAL A 152 23.60 3.69 -10.06
N ASN A 153 24.21 2.97 -11.01
CA ASN A 153 23.59 1.80 -11.64
C ASN A 153 23.35 0.66 -10.65
N LYS A 154 24.26 0.45 -9.70
CA LYS A 154 24.13 -0.53 -8.61
C LYS A 154 23.07 -0.09 -7.61
N TYR A 155 23.04 1.19 -7.25
CA TYR A 155 22.06 1.72 -6.30
C TYR A 155 20.62 1.61 -6.80
N ARG A 156 20.38 1.85 -8.09
CA ARG A 156 19.04 1.72 -8.70
C ARG A 156 18.45 0.32 -8.54
N VAL A 157 19.26 -0.72 -8.64
CA VAL A 157 18.81 -2.11 -8.50
C VAL A 157 18.37 -2.42 -7.06
N ASN A 158 18.96 -1.76 -6.06
CA ASN A 158 18.71 -2.05 -4.65
C ASN A 158 17.53 -1.25 -4.05
N ILE A 159 17.00 -0.25 -4.76
CA ILE A 159 15.90 0.62 -4.29
C ILE A 159 14.55 0.24 -4.95
N LEU A 160 14.60 -0.48 -6.08
CA LEU A 160 13.43 -0.99 -6.82
C LEU A 160 12.92 -2.31 -6.25
#